data_AF-A0A1V1UNG2-F1
#
_entry.id   AF-A0A1V1UNG2-F1
#
_cell.length_a   1.000
_cell.length_b   1.000
_cell.length_c   1.000
_cell.angle_alpha   90.00
_cell.angle_beta   90.00
_cell.angle_gamma   90.00
#
_symmetry.space_group_name_H-M   'P 1'
#
loop_
_entity.id
_entity.type
_entity.pdbx_description
1 polymer ?
#
loop_
_entity_poly.entity_id
_entity_poly.type
_entity_poly.pdbx_seq_one_letter_code
_entity_poly.pdbx_strand_id
1 'polypeptide(L)'
;MLADVTLARAIGWSRPVPLFAAHLARKDIRAIADGAGNPSLSLHRAIIVACDGAIRDAADLVRRATKLQAIAPKLRAKGSDEALALFLSHDAVSPSGMLSPMIQGTSFAMTGRAARRLCDRLVELGVVRELTGRATFRLYGV
;
A
#
# COMPACT_ATOMS: atom_id res chain seq x y z
N MET A 1 -9.58 -13.49 8.81
CA MET A 1 -8.27 -13.91 8.24
C MET A 1 -8.33 -15.26 7.54
N LEU A 2 -8.74 -16.38 8.17
CA LEU A 2 -8.78 -17.67 7.45
C LEU A 2 -9.74 -17.67 6.24
N ALA A 3 -10.88 -16.98 6.35
CA ALA A 3 -11.82 -16.82 5.24
C ALA A 3 -11.18 -16.12 4.03
N ASP A 4 -10.44 -15.03 4.25
CA ASP A 4 -9.73 -14.30 3.20
C ASP A 4 -8.62 -15.15 2.54
N VAL A 5 -7.91 -15.94 3.34
CA VAL A 5 -6.91 -16.90 2.84
C VAL A 5 -7.56 -18.00 2.00
N THR A 6 -8.70 -18.52 2.44
CA THR A 6 -9.45 -19.55 1.72
C THR A 6 -9.96 -19.01 0.40
N LEU A 7 -10.52 -17.79 0.40
CA LEU A 7 -10.94 -17.11 -0.82
C LEU A 7 -9.77 -16.93 -1.78
N ALA A 8 -8.65 -16.39 -1.31
CA ALA A 8 -7.46 -16.17 -2.14
C ALA A 8 -6.97 -17.47 -2.80
N ARG A 9 -6.95 -18.59 -2.04
CA ARG A 9 -6.61 -19.91 -2.60
C ARG A 9 -7.62 -20.39 -3.64
N ALA A 10 -8.92 -20.22 -3.37
CA ALA A 10 -9.98 -20.69 -4.27
C ALA A 10 -9.97 -19.98 -5.62
N ILE A 11 -9.58 -18.69 -5.64
CA ILE A 11 -9.54 -17.87 -6.87
C ILE A 11 -8.13 -17.67 -7.44
N GLY A 12 -7.13 -18.36 -6.89
CA GLY A 12 -5.76 -18.35 -7.40
C GLY A 12 -4.98 -17.04 -7.16
N TRP A 13 -5.36 -16.23 -6.16
CA TRP A 13 -4.61 -15.04 -5.80
C TRP A 13 -3.31 -15.39 -5.06
N SER A 14 -2.23 -14.70 -5.42
CA SER A 14 -0.91 -14.91 -4.82
C SER A 14 -0.82 -14.46 -3.36
N ARG A 15 -1.67 -13.50 -2.94
CA ARG A 15 -1.72 -12.96 -1.58
C ARG A 15 -3.16 -12.76 -1.13
N PRO A 16 -3.48 -13.00 0.15
CA PRO A 16 -4.79 -12.71 0.69
C PRO A 16 -5.04 -11.20 0.79
N VAL A 17 -6.22 -10.76 0.37
CA VAL A 17 -6.72 -9.39 0.56
C VAL A 17 -7.79 -9.43 1.65
N PRO A 18 -7.76 -8.53 2.65
CA PRO A 18 -8.64 -8.60 3.83
C PRO A 18 -10.09 -8.16 3.53
N LEU A 19 -10.77 -8.77 2.56
CA LEU A 19 -12.13 -8.40 2.15
C LEU A 19 -13.17 -8.68 3.25
N PHE A 20 -13.13 -9.87 3.86
CA PHE A 20 -14.05 -10.21 4.94
C PHE A 20 -13.56 -9.65 6.27
N ALA A 21 -12.26 -9.72 6.54
CA ALA A 21 -11.69 -9.22 7.80
C ALA A 21 -11.93 -7.71 8.00
N ALA A 22 -11.91 -6.91 6.93
CA ALA A 22 -12.14 -5.47 7.01
C ALA A 22 -13.62 -5.06 6.94
N HIS A 23 -14.47 -5.84 6.23
CA HIS A 23 -15.82 -5.38 5.89
C HIS A 23 -16.97 -6.20 6.51
N LEU A 24 -16.68 -7.34 7.16
CA LEU A 24 -17.72 -8.10 7.85
C LEU A 24 -17.97 -7.52 9.24
N ALA A 25 -19.22 -7.10 9.49
CA ALA A 25 -19.57 -6.49 10.77
C ALA A 25 -19.48 -7.52 11.91
N ARG A 26 -18.97 -7.10 13.07
CA ARG A 26 -18.83 -7.96 14.26
C ARG A 26 -20.13 -8.63 14.69
N LYS A 27 -21.27 -7.95 14.50
CA LYS A 27 -22.61 -8.50 14.79
C LYS A 27 -22.93 -9.71 13.90
N ASP A 28 -22.55 -9.65 12.62
CA ASP A 28 -22.84 -10.70 11.65
C ASP A 28 -21.93 -11.90 11.92
N ILE A 29 -20.66 -11.66 12.29
CA ILE A 29 -19.72 -12.71 12.73
C ILE A 29 -20.29 -13.48 13.92
N ARG A 30 -20.82 -12.77 14.94
CA ARG A 30 -21.42 -13.40 16.12
C ARG A 30 -22.68 -14.19 15.76
N ALA A 31 -23.59 -13.60 14.98
CA ALA A 31 -24.79 -14.29 14.54
C ALA A 31 -24.46 -15.61 13.82
N ILE A 32 -23.50 -15.57 12.88
CA ILE A 32 -23.04 -16.77 12.16
C ILE A 32 -22.47 -17.81 13.14
N ALA A 33 -21.67 -17.40 14.12
CA ALA A 33 -21.10 -18.30 15.12
C ALA A 33 -22.18 -18.96 16.01
N ASP A 34 -23.26 -18.25 16.30
CA ASP A 34 -24.39 -18.73 17.10
C ASP A 34 -25.41 -19.53 16.26
N GLY A 35 -25.12 -19.78 14.98
CA GLY A 35 -26.02 -20.48 14.05
C GLY A 35 -27.24 -19.65 13.60
N ALA A 36 -27.22 -18.34 13.86
CA ALA A 36 -28.27 -17.40 13.52
C ALA A 36 -27.93 -16.56 12.27
N GLY A 37 -28.94 -15.90 11.71
CA GLY A 37 -28.79 -15.02 10.55
C GLY A 37 -28.63 -15.76 9.22
N ASN A 38 -28.12 -15.06 8.20
CA ASN A 38 -27.89 -15.61 6.87
C ASN A 38 -26.42 -15.36 6.47
N PRO A 39 -25.53 -16.35 6.64
CA PRO A 39 -24.11 -16.21 6.35
C PRO A 39 -23.82 -15.75 4.92
N SER A 40 -24.55 -16.28 3.94
CA SER A 40 -24.38 -15.92 2.52
C SER A 40 -24.70 -14.44 2.28
N LEU A 41 -25.82 -13.94 2.82
CA LEU A 41 -26.20 -12.54 2.69
C LEU A 41 -25.18 -11.60 3.34
N SER A 42 -24.68 -11.95 4.54
CA SER A 42 -23.67 -11.17 5.24
C SER A 42 -22.35 -11.10 4.47
N LEU A 43 -21.91 -12.23 3.89
CA LEU A 43 -20.71 -12.28 3.05
C LEU A 43 -20.88 -11.48 1.76
N HIS A 44 -22.01 -11.61 1.06
CA HIS A 44 -22.28 -10.83 -0.15
C HIS A 44 -22.25 -9.32 0.12
N ARG A 45 -22.85 -8.86 1.22
CA ARG A 45 -22.80 -7.46 1.63
C ARG A 45 -21.37 -6.99 1.92
N ALA A 46 -20.59 -7.79 2.66
CA ALA A 46 -19.19 -7.48 2.94
C ALA A 46 -18.37 -7.34 1.64
N ILE A 47 -18.57 -8.25 0.67
CA ILE A 47 -17.89 -8.19 -0.63
C ILE A 47 -18.26 -6.93 -1.40
N ILE A 48 -19.54 -6.57 -1.47
CA ILE A 48 -19.99 -5.35 -2.19
C ILE A 48 -19.31 -4.11 -1.61
N VAL A 49 -19.28 -3.97 -0.28
CA VAL A 49 -18.61 -2.84 0.39
C VAL A 49 -17.10 -2.86 0.12
N ALA A 50 -16.48 -4.04 0.16
CA ALA A 50 -15.05 -4.20 -0.10
C ALA A 50 -14.69 -3.81 -1.55
N CYS A 51 -15.51 -4.21 -2.53
CA CYS A 51 -15.32 -3.86 -3.93
C CYS A 51 -15.43 -2.34 -4.16
N ASP A 52 -16.43 -1.68 -3.57
CA ASP A 52 -16.59 -0.23 -3.68
C ASP A 52 -15.42 0.55 -3.06
N GLY A 53 -14.87 0.06 -1.94
CA GLY A 53 -13.62 0.57 -1.37
C GLY A 53 -12.43 0.38 -2.33
N ALA A 54 -12.22 -0.85 -2.78
CA ALA A 54 -11.08 -1.21 -3.63
C ALA A 54 -11.06 -0.47 -4.98
N ILE A 55 -12.23 -0.23 -5.60
CA ILE A 55 -12.33 0.54 -6.85
C ILE A 55 -11.89 1.99 -6.62
N ARG A 56 -12.32 2.60 -5.52
CA ARG A 56 -11.93 3.97 -5.17
C ARG A 56 -10.44 4.08 -4.86
N ASP A 57 -9.91 3.14 -4.10
CA ASP A 57 -8.48 3.07 -3.78
C ASP A 57 -7.64 2.86 -5.05
N ALA A 58 -8.07 1.97 -5.95
CA ALA A 58 -7.39 1.75 -7.23
C ALA A 58 -7.37 3.02 -8.09
N ALA A 59 -8.49 3.74 -8.20
CA ALA A 59 -8.55 4.99 -8.94
C ALA A 59 -7.63 6.07 -8.34
N ASP A 60 -7.60 6.18 -7.00
CA ASP A 60 -6.71 7.11 -6.30
C ASP A 60 -5.23 6.75 -6.50
N LEU A 61 -4.87 5.48 -6.33
CA LEU A 61 -3.52 4.96 -6.50
C LEU A 61 -3.02 5.14 -7.93
N VAL A 62 -3.83 4.81 -8.95
CA VAL A 62 -3.47 5.03 -10.36
C VAL A 62 -3.14 6.51 -10.60
N ARG A 63 -4.00 7.42 -10.13
CA ARG A 63 -3.79 8.86 -10.30
C ARG A 63 -2.49 9.33 -9.62
N ARG A 64 -2.20 8.85 -8.42
CA ARG A 64 -0.99 9.23 -7.67
C ARG A 64 0.28 8.62 -8.26
N ALA A 65 0.22 7.36 -8.69
CA ALA A 65 1.32 6.68 -9.38
C ALA A 65 1.68 7.40 -10.69
N THR A 66 0.68 7.83 -11.48
CA THR A 66 0.92 8.63 -12.69
C THR A 66 1.59 9.96 -12.37
N LYS A 67 1.18 10.65 -11.30
CA LYS A 67 1.85 11.88 -10.85
C LYS A 67 3.30 11.62 -10.42
N LEU A 68 3.55 10.52 -9.71
CA LEU A 68 4.89 10.14 -9.27
C LEU A 68 5.80 9.85 -10.46
N GLN A 69 5.32 9.10 -11.46
CA GLN A 69 6.07 8.83 -12.69
C GLN A 69 6.38 10.13 -13.45
N ALA A 70 5.43 11.06 -13.53
CA ALA A 70 5.60 12.34 -14.21
C ALA A 70 6.65 13.27 -13.56
N ILE A 71 7.04 13.04 -12.30
CA ILE A 71 8.11 13.84 -11.66
C ILE A 71 9.51 13.28 -11.88
N ALA A 72 9.69 12.09 -12.48
CA ALA A 72 11.01 11.51 -12.73
C ALA A 72 11.99 12.49 -13.39
N PRO A 73 11.61 13.25 -14.45
CA PRO A 73 12.52 14.22 -15.08
C PRO A 73 12.94 15.39 -14.16
N LYS A 74 12.21 15.64 -13.07
CA LYS A 74 12.53 16.70 -12.09
C LYS A 74 13.57 16.25 -11.06
N LEU A 75 13.83 14.95 -10.96
CA LEU A 75 14.79 14.38 -10.03
C LEU A 75 16.16 14.27 -10.69
N ARG A 76 17.13 15.05 -10.22
CA ARG A 76 18.50 15.07 -10.77
C ARG A 76 19.47 14.16 -10.02
N ALA A 77 19.02 13.47 -8.98
CA ALA A 77 19.88 12.63 -8.17
C ALA A 77 20.08 11.27 -8.85
N LYS A 78 21.32 10.76 -8.86
CA LYS A 78 21.61 9.38 -9.29
C LYS A 78 20.82 8.39 -8.42
N GLY A 79 20.22 7.37 -9.04
CA GLY A 79 19.39 6.39 -8.33
C GLY A 79 17.92 6.82 -8.14
N SER A 80 17.49 7.95 -8.72
CA SER A 80 16.13 8.45 -8.51
C SER A 80 15.07 7.55 -9.15
N ASP A 81 15.32 7.06 -10.36
CA ASP A 81 14.36 6.18 -11.06
C ASP A 81 14.18 4.86 -10.31
N GLU A 82 15.27 4.30 -9.77
CA GLU A 82 15.26 3.09 -8.95
C GLU A 82 14.52 3.31 -7.63
N ALA A 83 14.70 4.47 -7.00
CA ALA A 83 13.94 4.82 -5.81
C ALA A 83 12.44 5.00 -6.11
N LEU A 84 12.09 5.63 -7.23
CA LEU A 84 10.70 5.74 -7.67
C LEU A 84 10.07 4.37 -7.95
N ALA A 85 10.84 3.44 -8.54
CA ALA A 85 10.38 2.07 -8.76
C ALA A 85 10.02 1.35 -7.45
N LEU A 86 10.74 1.62 -6.35
CA LEU A 86 10.36 1.10 -5.03
C LEU A 86 9.04 1.69 -4.53
N PHE A 87 8.81 2.99 -4.69
CA PHE A 87 7.53 3.62 -4.35
C PHE A 87 6.35 3.09 -5.16
N LEU A 88 6.58 2.64 -6.39
CA LEU A 88 5.54 2.07 -7.25
C LEU A 88 5.27 0.58 -6.95
N SER A 89 6.16 -0.10 -6.23
CA SER A 89 6.08 -1.54 -5.96
C SER A 89 5.82 -1.90 -4.50
N HIS A 90 5.88 -0.91 -3.60
CA HIS A 90 5.70 -1.11 -2.15
C HIS A 90 4.75 -0.07 -1.57
N ASP A 91 3.86 -0.51 -0.67
CA ASP A 91 2.91 0.39 0.00
C ASP A 91 3.61 1.43 0.90
N ALA A 92 4.77 1.07 1.45
CA ALA A 92 5.56 1.92 2.33
C ALA A 92 7.06 1.72 2.08
N VAL A 93 7.76 2.83 1.85
CA VAL A 93 9.20 2.90 1.62
C VAL A 93 9.90 3.53 2.82
N SER A 94 10.92 2.84 3.33
CA SER A 94 11.79 3.35 4.39
C SER A 94 13.08 3.94 3.79
N PRO A 95 13.44 5.21 4.10
CA PRO A 95 14.70 5.78 3.61
C PRO A 95 15.94 5.00 4.07
N SER A 96 15.93 4.51 5.31
CA SER A 96 17.09 3.82 5.91
C SER A 96 17.08 2.31 5.71
N GLY A 97 15.94 1.71 5.36
CA GLY A 97 15.84 0.26 5.13
C GLY A 97 15.85 -0.14 3.66
N MET A 98 15.36 0.73 2.78
CA MET A 98 15.12 0.38 1.37
C MET A 98 15.88 1.27 0.38
N LEU A 99 16.19 2.51 0.74
CA LEU A 99 16.90 3.43 -0.15
C LEU A 99 18.39 3.53 0.18
N SER A 100 18.76 3.50 1.47
CA SER A 100 20.14 3.65 1.95
C SER A 100 20.63 2.39 2.66
N PRO A 101 21.94 2.07 2.64
CA PRO A 101 23.02 2.75 1.89
C PRO A 101 23.04 2.41 0.39
N MET A 102 22.25 1.42 0.01
CA MET A 102 22.06 0.95 -1.36
C MET A 102 20.56 0.75 -1.57
N ILE A 103 20.06 1.17 -2.73
CA ILE A 103 18.64 1.02 -3.05
C ILE A 103 18.36 -0.46 -3.24
N GLN A 104 17.39 -0.97 -2.47
CA GLN A 104 17.05 -2.39 -2.39
C GLN A 104 16.77 -2.97 -3.77
N GLY A 105 17.43 -4.09 -4.07
CA GLY A 105 17.31 -4.78 -5.36
C GLY A 105 18.15 -4.17 -6.49
N THR A 106 19.04 -3.23 -6.19
CA THR A 106 19.89 -2.56 -7.20
C THR A 106 21.33 -2.38 -6.70
N SER A 107 22.23 -1.96 -7.59
CA SER A 107 23.62 -1.58 -7.25
C SER A 107 23.80 -0.08 -6.99
N PHE A 108 22.71 0.70 -6.93
CA PHE A 108 22.79 2.15 -6.75
C PHE A 108 22.97 2.52 -5.28
N ALA A 109 24.11 3.13 -4.97
CA ALA A 109 24.37 3.68 -3.64
C ALA A 109 23.60 4.99 -3.43
N MET A 110 22.93 5.09 -2.29
CA MET A 110 22.28 6.32 -1.84
C MET A 110 22.53 6.51 -0.35
N THR A 111 23.16 7.62 0.02
CA THR A 111 23.42 7.90 1.44
C THR A 111 22.12 8.14 2.19
N GLY A 112 22.10 7.87 3.49
CA GLY A 112 20.91 8.11 4.31
C GLY A 112 20.44 9.57 4.29
N ARG A 113 21.34 10.54 4.07
CA ARG A 113 20.97 11.96 3.89
C ARG A 113 20.27 12.18 2.55
N ALA A 114 20.79 11.61 1.46
CA ALA A 114 20.16 11.70 0.15
C ALA A 114 18.79 11.03 0.12
N ALA A 115 18.64 9.85 0.73
CA ALA A 115 17.38 9.14 0.84
C ALA A 115 16.31 9.96 1.57
N ARG A 116 16.64 10.57 2.72
CA ARG A 116 15.70 11.44 3.46
C ARG A 116 15.31 12.67 2.64
N ARG A 117 16.29 13.37 2.03
CA ARG A 117 16.03 14.54 1.19
C ARG A 117 15.16 14.22 -0.02
N LEU A 118 15.34 13.05 -0.64
CA LEU A 118 14.49 12.60 -1.73
C LEU A 118 13.05 12.45 -1.25
N CYS A 119 12.82 11.74 -0.14
CA CYS A 119 11.48 11.57 0.43
C CYS A 119 10.83 12.92 0.80
N ASP A 120 11.57 13.80 1.48
CA ASP A 120 11.06 15.14 1.84
C ASP A 120 10.69 15.95 0.57
N ARG A 121 11.49 15.85 -0.50
CA ARG A 121 11.20 16.51 -1.77
C ARG A 121 9.96 15.93 -2.45
N LEU A 122 9.75 14.61 -2.40
CA LEU A 122 8.55 13.97 -2.96
C LEU A 122 7.27 14.38 -2.20
N VAL A 123 7.38 14.56 -0.88
CA VAL A 123 6.30 15.10 -0.04
C VAL A 123 6.02 16.56 -0.40
N GLU A 124 7.05 17.40 -0.54
CA GLU A 124 6.92 18.80 -0.94
C GLU A 124 6.26 18.95 -2.32
N LEU A 125 6.56 18.04 -3.25
CA LEU A 125 5.94 17.97 -4.58
C LEU A 125 4.51 17.41 -4.54
N GLY A 126 4.03 16.94 -3.40
CA GLY A 126 2.68 16.41 -3.21
C GLY A 126 2.41 15.07 -3.90
N VAL A 127 3.46 14.31 -4.23
CA VAL A 127 3.35 13.01 -4.94
C VAL A 127 3.48 11.80 -4.01
N VAL A 128 3.95 12.00 -2.79
CA VAL A 128 4.11 10.99 -1.74
C VAL A 128 3.68 11.59 -0.40
N ARG A 129 3.24 10.74 0.53
CA ARG A 129 2.83 11.10 1.90
C ARG A 129 3.73 10.42 2.91
N GLU A 130 3.91 11.07 4.05
CA GLU A 130 4.50 10.45 5.22
C GLU A 130 3.41 9.71 6.02
N LEU A 131 3.71 8.47 6.44
CA LEU A 131 2.71 7.53 6.95
C LEU A 131 2.76 7.30 8.46
N THR A 132 3.84 7.71 9.14
CA THR A 132 4.09 7.35 10.54
C THR A 132 3.78 8.47 11.53
N GLY A 133 3.69 9.72 11.10
CA GLY A 133 3.34 10.86 11.97
C GLY A 133 4.39 11.18 13.04
N ARG A 134 5.63 10.70 12.88
CA ARG A 134 6.73 10.87 13.84
C ARG A 134 7.97 11.51 13.21
N ALA A 135 8.84 12.06 14.05
CA ALA A 135 10.05 12.74 13.58
C ALA A 135 11.16 11.78 13.09
N THR A 136 11.19 10.54 13.59
CA THR A 136 12.23 9.53 13.29
C THR A 136 11.63 8.26 12.71
N PHE A 137 12.42 7.47 11.98
CA PHE A 137 11.98 6.21 11.35
C PHE A 137 10.70 6.36 10.48
N ARG A 138 10.66 7.44 9.71
CA ARG A 138 9.53 7.79 8.83
C ARG A 138 9.38 6.77 7.71
N LEU A 139 8.14 6.42 7.40
CA LEU A 139 7.76 5.65 6.22
C LEU A 139 7.00 6.56 5.27
N TYR A 140 7.19 6.32 3.99
CA TYR A 140 6.60 7.14 2.94
C TYR A 140 5.85 6.24 1.95
N GLY A 141 4.71 6.70 1.45
CA GLY A 141 3.91 5.95 0.48
C GLY A 141 3.14 6.88 -0.44
N VAL A 142 2.64 6.33 -1.53
CA VAL A 142 1.93 7.08 -2.58
C VAL A 142 0.58 7.61 -2.09
#